data_AF-L7FLV7-F1
#
_entry.id   AF-L7FLV7-F1
#
_cell.length_a   1.000
_cell.length_b   1.000
_cell.length_c   1.000
_cell.angle_alpha   90.00
_cell.angle_beta   90.00
_cell.angle_gamma   90.00
#
_symmetry.space_group_name_H-M   'P 1'
#
loop_
_entity.id
_entity.type
_entity.pdbx_description
1 polymer ?
#
loop_
_entity_poly.entity_id
_entity_poly.type
_entity_poly.pdbx_seq_one_letter_code
_entity_poly.pdbx_strand_id
1 'polypeptide(L)'
;MKNYENETKLSRKKIVLKDSYSMISNKLSDFPKIFDLSNIQKELYIYNYYNADRIQNNNISKINNCLVDNNKFDMRLYCKFYCCQDVRILKEGHTKFRNNNLKSLNIDVDNFIIISALANHYFKLNNLYMVQYMEVEICVEIIQNIMLLKIYMIMTHARYILALYIG
;
A
#
# COMPACT_ATOMS: atom_id res chain seq x y z
N MET A 1 -11.67 36.03 13.89
CA MET A 1 -10.64 35.39 13.05
C MET A 1 -11.37 34.40 12.13
N LYS A 2 -11.13 34.49 10.83
CA LYS A 2 -12.03 34.08 9.72
C LYS A 2 -12.53 32.62 9.79
N ASN A 3 -13.83 32.46 9.52
CA ASN A 3 -14.47 31.22 9.11
C ASN A 3 -13.75 30.66 7.89
N TYR A 4 -13.25 29.42 7.97
CA TYR A 4 -12.86 28.65 6.79
C TYR A 4 -14.05 27.82 6.33
N GLU A 5 -15.07 28.50 5.80
CA GLU A 5 -15.96 27.89 4.83
C GLU A 5 -15.28 27.99 3.47
N ASN A 6 -14.77 26.86 2.97
CA ASN A 6 -14.49 26.71 1.55
C ASN A 6 -15.34 25.54 1.05
N GLU A 7 -16.63 25.79 0.87
CA GLU A 7 -17.48 24.97 0.03
C GLU A 7 -17.02 25.11 -1.42
N THR A 8 -16.04 24.30 -1.85
CA THR A 8 -15.77 24.15 -3.27
C THR A 8 -16.83 23.25 -3.86
N LYS A 9 -17.76 23.85 -4.61
CA LYS A 9 -18.78 23.20 -5.44
C LYS A 9 -18.09 22.34 -6.49
N LEU A 10 -17.76 21.11 -6.12
CA LEU A 10 -17.09 20.17 -7.00
C LEU A 10 -18.09 19.80 -8.11
N SER A 11 -17.69 19.98 -9.37
CA SER A 11 -18.55 19.77 -10.56
C SER A 11 -19.25 18.41 -10.57
N ARG A 12 -20.17 18.15 -11.52
CA ARG A 12 -20.86 16.85 -11.79
C ARG A 12 -19.95 15.63 -12.04
N LYS A 13 -18.68 15.64 -11.62
CA LYS A 13 -17.72 14.55 -11.69
C LYS A 13 -17.86 13.64 -10.48
N LYS A 14 -17.78 12.34 -10.73
CA LYS A 14 -17.74 11.32 -9.69
C LYS A 14 -16.34 11.29 -9.07
N ILE A 15 -16.23 11.64 -7.79
CA ILE A 15 -15.03 11.31 -6.99
C ILE A 15 -15.23 9.92 -6.40
N VAL A 16 -14.20 9.08 -6.51
CA VAL A 16 -14.13 7.79 -5.81
C VAL A 16 -12.91 7.81 -4.92
N LEU A 17 -13.13 7.69 -3.61
CA LEU A 17 -12.07 7.48 -2.63
C LEU A 17 -11.92 5.97 -2.44
N LYS A 18 -10.68 5.49 -2.52
CA LYS A 18 -10.36 4.07 -2.32
C LYS A 18 -9.41 3.93 -1.15
N ASP A 19 -9.68 2.95 -0.31
CA ASP A 19 -8.77 2.56 0.75
C ASP A 19 -7.67 1.68 0.16
N SER A 20 -6.43 2.15 0.23
CA SER A 20 -5.27 1.38 -0.23
C SER A 20 -5.07 0.08 0.54
N TYR A 21 -5.46 0.03 1.83
CA TYR A 21 -5.29 -1.17 2.64
C TYR A 21 -6.21 -2.30 2.17
N SER A 22 -7.39 -1.95 1.66
CA SER A 22 -8.32 -2.93 1.05
C SER A 22 -7.81 -3.57 -0.24
N MET A 23 -6.81 -2.95 -0.88
CA MET A 23 -6.12 -3.49 -2.06
C MET A 23 -4.78 -4.14 -1.69
N ILE A 24 -4.00 -3.51 -0.82
CA ILE A 24 -2.67 -3.96 -0.39
C ILE A 24 -2.67 -4.00 1.15
N SER A 25 -3.02 -5.15 1.73
CA SER A 25 -3.17 -5.33 3.18
C SER A 25 -1.81 -5.55 3.87
N ASN A 26 -0.87 -4.63 3.66
CA ASN A 26 0.40 -4.61 4.35
C ASN A 26 0.62 -3.27 5.04
N LYS A 27 1.44 -3.27 6.09
CA LYS A 27 1.85 -2.01 6.72
C LYS A 27 2.68 -1.21 5.73
N LEU A 28 2.50 0.11 5.76
CA LEU A 28 3.26 1.02 4.89
C LEU A 28 4.78 0.92 5.12
N SER A 29 5.21 0.52 6.33
CA SER A 29 6.62 0.26 6.65
C SER A 29 7.24 -0.86 5.81
N ASP A 30 6.40 -1.80 5.34
CA ASP A 30 6.85 -3.01 4.68
C ASP A 30 6.95 -2.81 3.16
N PHE A 31 6.33 -1.74 2.63
CA PHE A 31 6.27 -1.44 1.20
C PHE A 31 7.66 -1.33 0.54
N PRO A 32 8.66 -0.65 1.14
CA PRO A 32 9.99 -0.59 0.56
C PRO A 32 10.60 -1.98 0.33
N LYS A 33 10.38 -2.92 1.27
CA LYS A 33 10.87 -4.30 1.16
C LYS A 33 10.07 -5.12 0.16
N ILE A 34 8.74 -5.05 0.22
CA ILE A 34 7.83 -5.84 -0.64
C ILE A 34 7.98 -5.44 -2.11
N PHE A 35 8.13 -4.15 -2.39
CA PHE A 35 8.16 -3.60 -3.74
C PHE A 35 9.56 -3.27 -4.26
N ASP A 36 10.60 -3.58 -3.46
CA ASP A 36 12.00 -3.29 -3.77
C ASP A 36 12.22 -1.80 -4.13
N LEU A 37 11.69 -0.92 -3.27
CA LEU A 37 11.79 0.54 -3.46
C LEU A 37 13.14 1.01 -2.88
N SER A 38 14.05 1.43 -3.76
CA SER A 38 15.34 1.99 -3.35
C SER A 38 15.22 3.43 -2.86
N ASN A 39 16.12 3.84 -1.96
CA ASN A 39 16.24 5.21 -1.44
C ASN A 39 15.02 5.75 -0.69
N ILE A 40 14.16 4.86 -0.18
CA ILE A 40 12.96 5.23 0.56
C ILE A 40 12.83 4.35 1.80
N GLN A 41 12.64 4.98 2.94
CA GLN A 41 12.35 4.32 4.21
C GLN A 41 11.19 5.04 4.88
N LYS A 42 10.38 4.29 5.63
CA LYS A 42 9.32 4.88 6.44
C LYS A 42 9.97 5.54 7.66
N GLU A 43 9.71 6.82 7.83
CA GLU A 43 10.08 7.55 9.04
C GLU A 43 9.14 7.18 10.19
N LEU A 44 9.63 7.20 11.42
CA LEU A 44 8.78 7.05 12.59
C LEU A 44 8.36 8.43 13.07
N TYR A 45 7.04 8.69 13.11
CA TYR A 45 6.55 9.89 13.80
C TYR A 45 6.72 9.72 15.30
N ILE A 46 7.40 10.68 15.95
CA ILE A 46 7.73 10.55 17.37
C ILE A 46 6.53 11.01 18.20
N TYR A 47 5.86 10.07 18.86
CA TYR A 47 4.71 10.35 19.71
C TYR A 47 5.11 10.82 21.13
N ASN A 48 6.30 10.46 21.61
CA ASN A 48 6.85 10.99 22.86
C ASN A 48 7.60 12.31 22.59
N TYR A 49 7.57 13.24 23.54
CA TYR A 49 8.24 14.54 23.44
C TYR A 49 9.72 14.40 23.04
N TYR A 50 10.16 15.29 22.16
CA TYR A 50 11.53 15.37 21.67
C TYR A 50 12.45 15.79 22.81
N ASN A 51 13.38 14.93 23.17
CA ASN A 51 14.57 15.28 23.94
C ASN A 51 15.77 15.43 23.00
N ALA A 52 16.79 16.18 23.42
CA ALA A 52 17.96 16.53 22.61
C ALA A 52 18.58 15.32 21.89
N ASP A 53 18.72 14.19 22.61
CA ASP A 53 19.28 12.95 22.07
C ASP A 53 18.46 12.39 20.90
N ARG A 54 17.12 12.46 20.96
CA ARG A 54 16.26 12.01 19.86
C ARG A 54 16.35 12.97 18.68
N ILE A 55 16.51 14.27 18.91
CA ILE A 55 16.65 15.23 17.80
C ILE A 55 17.93 14.93 17.00
N GLN A 56 19.03 14.65 17.69
CA GLN A 56 20.32 14.34 17.07
C GLN A 56 20.35 12.95 16.40
N ASN A 57 19.71 11.95 16.99
CA ASN A 57 19.70 10.58 16.47
C ASN A 57 18.66 10.31 15.37
N ASN A 58 17.76 11.26 15.08
CA ASN A 58 16.73 11.09 14.04
C ASN A 58 17.11 11.78 12.73
N ASN A 59 16.36 11.45 11.67
CA ASN A 59 16.54 12.02 10.32
C ASN A 59 16.17 13.51 10.21
N ILE A 60 15.94 14.21 11.33
CA ILE A 60 15.58 15.63 11.37
C ILE A 60 16.67 16.49 10.71
N SER A 61 17.95 16.16 10.95
CA SER A 61 19.09 16.86 10.35
C SER A 61 19.17 16.71 8.83
N LYS A 62 18.53 15.69 8.25
CA LYS A 62 18.46 15.47 6.79
C LYS A 62 17.39 16.34 6.13
N ILE A 63 16.47 16.91 6.90
CA ILE A 63 15.39 17.75 6.38
C ILE A 63 15.89 19.18 6.32
N ASN A 64 15.91 19.73 5.10
CA ASN A 64 16.40 21.08 4.86
C ASN A 64 15.66 22.11 5.74
N ASN A 65 16.42 22.97 6.42
CA ASN A 65 15.95 24.01 7.34
C ASN A 65 15.06 23.51 8.51
N CYS A 66 15.03 22.20 8.78
CA CYS A 66 14.22 21.67 9.88
C CYS A 66 14.92 21.84 11.21
N LEU A 67 16.23 21.56 11.30
CA LEU A 67 16.99 21.77 12.52
C LEU A 67 17.28 23.27 12.71
N VAL A 68 16.82 23.85 13.81
CA VAL A 68 17.02 25.27 14.13
C VAL A 68 18.27 25.45 14.99
N ASP A 69 18.45 24.58 15.98
CA ASP A 69 19.65 24.46 16.80
C ASP A 69 19.82 23.01 17.29
N ASN A 70 20.85 22.73 18.08
CA ASN A 70 21.17 21.36 18.54
C ASN A 70 20.04 20.67 19.31
N ASN A 71 19.08 21.42 19.86
CA ASN A 71 18.00 20.92 20.71
C ASN A 71 16.59 21.36 20.22
N LYS A 72 16.50 22.08 19.10
CA LYS A 72 15.23 22.60 18.55
C LYS A 72 15.16 22.38 17.05
N PHE A 73 13.97 22.06 16.59
CA PHE A 73 13.67 21.89 15.18
C PHE A 73 12.27 22.44 14.87
N ASP A 74 12.00 22.73 13.60
CA ASP A 74 10.71 23.14 13.10
C ASP A 74 9.79 21.93 12.96
N MET A 75 8.88 21.79 13.93
CA MET A 75 7.88 20.73 13.93
C MET A 75 6.97 20.77 12.70
N ARG A 76 6.65 21.94 12.14
CA ARG A 76 5.80 22.04 10.95
C ARG A 76 6.52 21.48 9.73
N LEU A 77 7.80 21.80 9.55
CA LEU A 77 8.62 21.23 8.47
C LEU A 77 8.76 19.72 8.62
N TYR A 78 9.01 19.24 9.85
CA TYR A 78 9.07 17.81 10.13
C TYR A 78 7.75 17.09 9.80
N CYS A 79 6.62 17.60 10.29
CA CYS A 79 5.30 17.03 10.00
C CYS A 79 5.01 17.00 8.50
N LYS A 80 5.35 18.08 7.78
CA LYS A 80 5.20 18.14 6.33
C LYS A 80 6.04 17.06 5.63
N PHE A 81 7.31 16.95 6.00
CA PHE A 81 8.20 15.92 5.48
C PHE A 81 7.67 14.51 5.74
N TYR A 82 7.29 14.20 6.98
CA TYR A 82 6.72 12.91 7.38
C TYR A 82 5.48 12.56 6.55
N CYS A 83 4.51 13.48 6.45
CA CYS A 83 3.29 13.26 5.66
C CYS A 83 3.61 13.04 4.18
N CYS A 84 4.53 13.83 3.61
CA CYS A 84 4.96 13.66 2.23
C CYS A 84 5.65 12.31 2.01
N GLN A 85 6.46 11.84 2.98
CA GLN A 85 7.17 10.58 2.90
C GLN A 85 6.20 9.38 2.92
N ASP A 86 5.20 9.40 3.81
CA ASP A 86 4.16 8.37 3.87
C ASP A 86 3.34 8.31 2.56
N VAL A 87 2.90 9.47 2.05
CA VAL A 87 2.17 9.54 0.76
C VAL A 87 3.05 9.06 -0.40
N ARG A 88 4.36 9.37 -0.38
CA ARG A 88 5.31 8.91 -1.40
C ARG A 88 5.47 7.39 -1.38
N ILE A 89 5.68 6.79 -0.22
CA ILE A 89 5.80 5.33 -0.07
C ILE A 89 4.52 4.66 -0.59
N LEU A 90 3.36 5.20 -0.22
CA LEU A 90 2.08 4.65 -0.65
C LEU A 90 1.93 4.71 -2.17
N LYS A 91 2.23 5.86 -2.77
CA LYS A 91 2.17 6.07 -4.22
C LYS A 91 3.12 5.14 -4.97
N GLU A 92 4.36 5.03 -4.54
CA GLU A 92 5.37 4.20 -5.22
C GLU A 92 5.05 2.72 -5.09
N GLY A 93 4.67 2.25 -3.90
CA GLY A 93 4.23 0.86 -3.69
C GLY A 93 3.00 0.50 -4.51
N HIS A 94 1.97 1.37 -4.52
CA HIS A 94 0.77 1.16 -5.34
C HIS A 94 1.11 1.16 -6.84
N THR A 95 1.96 2.07 -7.31
CA THR A 95 2.39 2.12 -8.71
C THR A 95 3.12 0.84 -9.10
N LYS A 96 4.02 0.34 -8.24
CA LYS A 96 4.72 -0.92 -8.47
C LYS A 96 3.74 -2.10 -8.52
N PHE A 97 2.81 -2.16 -7.57
CA PHE A 97 1.77 -3.19 -7.53
C PHE A 97 0.93 -3.21 -8.80
N ARG A 98 0.43 -2.04 -9.24
CA ARG A 98 -0.32 -1.89 -10.49
C ARG A 98 0.49 -2.33 -11.70
N ASN A 99 1.73 -1.86 -11.84
CA ASN A 99 2.59 -2.19 -12.97
C ASN A 99 2.93 -3.69 -13.02
N ASN A 100 3.15 -4.32 -11.88
CA ASN A 100 3.38 -5.76 -11.81
C ASN A 100 2.15 -6.54 -12.30
N ASN A 101 0.95 -6.16 -11.86
CA ASN A 101 -0.31 -6.79 -12.30
C ASN A 101 -0.60 -6.56 -13.79
N LEU A 102 -0.39 -5.35 -14.30
CA LEU A 102 -0.51 -5.05 -15.73
C LEU A 102 0.45 -5.89 -16.56
N LYS A 103 1.73 -5.97 -16.17
CA LYS A 103 2.75 -6.74 -16.90
C LYS A 103 2.47 -8.24 -16.86
N SER A 104 1.94 -8.74 -15.76
CA SER A 104 1.91 -10.17 -15.48
C SER A 104 0.58 -10.84 -15.76
N LEU A 105 -0.51 -10.14 -15.43
CA LEU A 105 -1.88 -10.66 -15.52
C LEU A 105 -2.69 -9.91 -16.57
N ASN A 106 -2.16 -8.81 -17.14
CA ASN A 106 -2.87 -7.89 -18.01
C ASN A 106 -4.16 -7.32 -17.38
N ILE A 107 -4.11 -7.08 -16.06
CA ILE A 107 -5.23 -6.51 -15.30
C ILE A 107 -4.80 -5.20 -14.65
N ASP A 108 -5.63 -4.18 -14.83
CA ASP A 108 -5.47 -2.90 -14.12
C ASP A 108 -6.18 -2.95 -12.76
N VAL A 109 -5.37 -2.93 -11.69
CA VAL A 109 -5.87 -2.96 -10.31
C VAL A 109 -6.74 -1.74 -9.97
N ASP A 110 -6.56 -0.62 -10.68
CA ASP A 110 -7.35 0.60 -10.48
C ASP A 110 -8.80 0.46 -10.95
N ASN A 111 -9.18 -0.64 -11.60
CA ASN A 111 -10.58 -0.94 -11.91
C ASN A 111 -11.32 -1.60 -10.74
N PHE A 112 -10.62 -1.96 -9.67
CA PHE A 112 -11.18 -2.67 -8.52
C PHE A 112 -11.09 -1.81 -7.26
N ILE A 113 -12.00 -2.06 -6.31
CA ILE A 113 -11.99 -1.40 -5.00
C ILE A 113 -11.16 -2.20 -4.00
N ILE A 114 -11.31 -3.52 -4.00
CA ILE A 114 -10.69 -4.44 -3.04
C ILE A 114 -9.98 -5.59 -3.76
N ILE A 115 -8.98 -6.18 -3.10
CA ILE A 115 -8.16 -7.26 -3.68
C ILE A 115 -8.97 -8.51 -4.05
N SER A 116 -10.02 -8.83 -3.28
CA SER A 116 -10.88 -9.99 -3.55
C SER A 116 -11.68 -9.82 -4.84
N ALA A 117 -12.10 -8.61 -5.19
CA ALA A 117 -12.77 -8.31 -6.45
C ALA A 117 -11.82 -8.48 -7.64
N LEU A 118 -10.58 -8.02 -7.49
CA LEU A 118 -9.51 -8.22 -8.49
C LEU A 118 -9.25 -9.71 -8.72
N ALA A 119 -9.16 -10.50 -7.65
CA ALA A 119 -8.90 -11.93 -7.74
C ALA A 119 -10.06 -12.72 -8.36
N ASN A 120 -11.29 -12.40 -7.99
CA ASN A 120 -12.47 -13.00 -8.61
C ASN A 120 -12.50 -12.72 -10.13
N HIS A 121 -12.13 -11.50 -10.54
CA HIS A 121 -11.99 -11.18 -11.95
C HIS A 121 -10.90 -12.02 -12.63
N TYR A 122 -9.73 -12.14 -12.01
CA TYR A 122 -8.65 -13.00 -12.51
C TYR A 122 -9.09 -14.47 -12.68
N PHE A 123 -9.77 -15.06 -11.69
CA PHE A 123 -10.25 -16.44 -11.77
C PHE A 123 -11.27 -16.63 -12.89
N LYS A 124 -12.19 -15.68 -13.07
CA LYS A 124 -13.16 -15.69 -14.17
C LYS A 124 -12.50 -15.63 -15.54
N LEU A 125 -11.48 -14.78 -15.72
CA LEU A 125 -10.74 -14.68 -16.99
C LEU A 125 -10.01 -15.99 -17.34
N ASN A 126 -9.59 -16.77 -16.34
CA ASN A 126 -8.81 -17.99 -16.53
C ASN A 126 -9.65 -19.28 -16.45
N ASN A 127 -10.99 -19.18 -16.43
CA ASN A 127 -11.90 -20.31 -16.25
C ASN A 127 -11.57 -21.20 -15.02
N LEU A 128 -11.00 -20.60 -13.98
CA LEU A 128 -10.71 -21.26 -12.72
C LEU A 128 -11.95 -21.17 -11.85
N TYR A 129 -12.75 -22.24 -11.81
CA TYR A 129 -13.88 -22.34 -10.90
C TYR A 129 -13.36 -22.58 -9.48
N MET A 130 -13.22 -21.51 -8.70
CA MET A 130 -13.09 -21.62 -7.25
C MET A 130 -14.43 -22.11 -6.73
N VAL A 131 -14.48 -23.37 -6.31
CA VAL A 131 -15.64 -23.96 -5.61
C VAL A 131 -16.03 -23.01 -4.49
N GLN A 132 -17.33 -22.72 -4.44
CA GLN A 132 -18.01 -21.65 -3.71
C GLN A 132 -17.93 -21.73 -2.17
N TYR A 133 -16.93 -22.43 -1.62
CA TYR A 133 -16.86 -22.89 -0.24
C TYR A 133 -15.50 -22.73 0.45
N MET A 134 -14.59 -21.88 -0.05
CA MET A 134 -13.46 -21.44 0.78
C MET A 134 -13.78 -20.10 1.43
N GLU A 135 -13.76 -20.08 2.75
CA GLU A 135 -13.97 -18.92 3.60
C GLU A 135 -13.16 -17.71 3.11
N VAL A 136 -13.82 -16.57 3.03
CA VAL A 136 -13.33 -15.33 2.38
C VAL A 136 -11.98 -14.87 2.95
N GLU A 137 -11.65 -15.23 4.19
CA GLU A 137 -10.38 -14.90 4.86
C GLU A 137 -9.18 -15.64 4.27
N ILE A 138 -9.28 -16.96 4.01
CA ILE A 138 -8.20 -17.77 3.43
C ILE A 138 -7.86 -17.26 2.02
N CYS A 139 -8.89 -16.81 1.30
CA CYS A 139 -8.74 -16.28 -0.05
C CYS A 139 -7.91 -14.99 -0.07
N VAL A 140 -8.13 -14.03 0.83
CA VAL A 140 -7.43 -12.73 0.78
C VAL A 140 -5.93 -12.87 1.04
N GLU A 141 -5.52 -13.67 2.02
CA GLU A 141 -4.11 -13.87 2.36
C GLU A 141 -3.39 -14.70 1.28
N ILE A 142 -4.03 -15.75 0.77
CA ILE A 142 -3.48 -16.56 -0.34
C ILE A 142 -3.41 -15.75 -1.62
N ILE A 143 -4.43 -14.96 -1.96
CA ILE A 143 -4.45 -14.09 -3.15
C ILE A 143 -3.42 -12.97 -3.05
N GLN A 144 -3.30 -12.32 -1.89
CA GLN A 144 -2.29 -11.28 -1.71
C GLN A 144 -0.90 -11.87 -1.79
N ASN A 145 -0.64 -13.01 -1.15
CA ASN A 145 0.62 -13.72 -1.28
C ASN A 145 0.87 -14.17 -2.73
N ILE A 146 -0.15 -14.59 -3.47
CA ILE A 146 -0.02 -14.98 -4.88
C ILE A 146 0.22 -13.79 -5.82
N MET A 147 -0.40 -12.64 -5.57
CA MET A 147 -0.22 -11.42 -6.37
C MET A 147 1.06 -10.65 -5.98
N LEU A 148 1.52 -10.76 -4.73
CA LEU A 148 2.76 -10.15 -4.23
C LEU A 148 4.00 -11.05 -4.44
N LEU A 149 3.86 -12.37 -4.24
CA LEU A 149 4.91 -13.36 -4.52
C LEU A 149 4.70 -13.92 -5.93
N LYS A 150 5.47 -13.37 -6.88
CA LYS A 150 5.85 -13.96 -8.18
C LYS A 150 5.18 -15.33 -8.47
N ILE A 151 4.01 -15.34 -9.12
CA ILE A 151 3.47 -16.17 -10.24
C ILE A 151 3.87 -17.67 -10.41
N TYR A 152 4.80 -18.25 -9.66
CA TYR A 152 5.24 -19.63 -9.79
C TYR A 152 4.39 -20.64 -9.00
N MET A 153 3.57 -20.20 -8.03
CA MET A 153 2.85 -21.13 -7.15
C MET A 153 1.41 -21.46 -7.57
N ILE A 154 0.72 -20.62 -8.36
CA ILE A 154 -0.67 -20.91 -8.76
C ILE A 154 -0.73 -22.14 -9.68
N MET A 155 0.22 -22.29 -10.61
CA MET A 155 0.18 -23.44 -11.53
C MET A 155 0.40 -24.77 -10.82
N THR A 156 1.16 -24.79 -9.72
CA THR A 156 1.49 -26.01 -8.99
C THR A 156 0.46 -26.32 -7.90
N HIS A 157 0.02 -25.33 -7.11
CA HIS A 157 -0.95 -25.56 -6.03
C HIS A 157 -2.40 -25.68 -6.50
N ALA A 158 -2.84 -24.95 -7.55
CA ALA A 158 -4.18 -25.16 -8.09
C ALA A 158 -4.33 -26.56 -8.72
N ARG A 159 -3.28 -27.10 -9.34
CA ARG A 159 -3.22 -28.50 -9.78
C ARG A 159 -3.21 -29.49 -8.62
N TYR A 160 -2.48 -29.17 -7.53
CA TYR A 160 -2.40 -30.05 -6.36
C TYR A 160 -3.73 -30.12 -5.59
N ILE A 161 -4.42 -28.99 -5.44
CA ILE A 161 -5.73 -28.94 -4.76
C ILE A 161 -6.79 -29.65 -5.62
N LEU A 162 -6.73 -29.53 -6.95
CA LEU A 162 -7.63 -30.28 -7.85
C LEU A 162 -7.36 -31.80 -7.81
N ALA A 163 -6.09 -32.20 -7.67
CA ALA A 163 -5.71 -33.61 -7.56
C ALA A 163 -6.08 -34.24 -6.21
N LEU A 164 -6.14 -33.46 -5.12
CA LEU A 164 -6.53 -33.95 -3.79
C LEU A 164 -8.04 -34.04 -3.56
N TYR A 165 -8.87 -33.42 -4.42
CA TYR A 165 -10.33 -33.46 -4.33
C TYR A 165 -11.01 -34.30 -5.42
N ILE A 166 -10.26 -34.75 -6.43
CA ILE A 166 -10.73 -35.68 -7.50
C ILE A 166 -10.08 -37.08 -7.34
N GLY A 167 -9.35 -37.31 -6.25
CA GLY A 167 -8.85 -38.63 -5.83
C GLY A 167 -9.71 -39.25 -4.75
#